data_AF-A0A957JHF9-F1
#
_entry.id   AF-A0A957JHF9-F1
#
_cell.length_a   1.000
_cell.length_b   1.000
_cell.length_c   1.000
_cell.angle_alpha   90.00
_cell.angle_beta   90.00
_cell.angle_gamma   90.00
#
_symmetry.space_group_name_H-M   'P 1'
#
loop_
_entity.id
_entity.type
_entity.pdbx_description
1 polymer ?
#
loop_
_entity_poly.entity_id
_entity_poly.type
_entity_poly.pdbx_seq_one_letter_code
_entity_poly.pdbx_strand_id
1 'polypeptide(L)'
;MVRQWFFPFVLLAMLLGLVACGTDAPSEPGTAASSDTPQLSESYDGALSVMAQLALGTVQLEETGQAVDETQAAELLPLWQALQSLTRSGTAADVELNAVVNQIQATMRSEQIAAIAAMQLTDDSLAELQQGGGLADFRGGAGNGGGNGGRADGAPAGALPDAGGPPGGFGAGGGPPGGFAGGGQLDESTLATRQAQFASGDFQETAVMNMVIRLLAAKTGEELANPGRDMANLVYTTISEALGLSVAEIQAQETAGQSLAQIITANGGDVNAIHDSLVTALADLPQANNQDLDTFVTNWLQGSGPSGTPPAAAPTP
;
A
#
# COMPACT_ATOMS: atom_id res chain seq x y z
N MET A 1 1.77 -6.47 54.43
CA MET A 1 0.83 -5.44 54.91
C MET A 1 0.95 -4.23 54.00
N VAL A 2 -0.14 -3.94 53.25
CA VAL A 2 -0.64 -2.64 52.72
C VAL A 2 0.37 -1.80 51.90
N ARG A 3 0.14 -1.39 50.64
CA ARG A 3 -1.06 -0.72 50.12
C ARG A 3 -1.12 -0.76 48.58
N GLN A 4 -2.07 -1.53 48.04
CA GLN A 4 -2.81 -1.17 46.83
C GLN A 4 -3.86 -0.13 47.25
N TRP A 5 -4.04 0.96 46.48
CA TRP A 5 -5.27 1.77 46.35
C TRP A 5 -4.92 3.19 45.86
N PHE A 6 -4.88 3.39 44.54
CA PHE A 6 -5.00 4.73 43.96
C PHE A 6 -5.95 4.78 42.74
N PHE A 7 -6.62 3.68 42.42
CA PHE A 7 -7.41 3.55 41.19
C PHE A 7 -8.96 3.65 41.29
N PRO A 8 -9.62 4.07 42.40
CA PRO A 8 -11.07 4.31 42.36
C PRO A 8 -11.49 5.79 42.42
N PHE A 9 -10.58 6.75 42.51
CA PHE A 9 -10.98 8.15 42.78
C PHE A 9 -11.22 9.00 41.53
N VAL A 10 -10.72 8.61 40.36
CA VAL A 10 -10.94 9.35 39.10
C VAL A 10 -12.30 8.98 38.47
N LEU A 11 -12.82 7.76 38.72
CA LEU A 11 -14.10 7.29 38.19
C LEU A 11 -15.33 7.86 38.95
N LEU A 12 -15.14 8.48 40.13
CA LEU A 12 -16.23 9.11 40.89
C LEU A 12 -16.42 10.60 40.59
N ALA A 13 -15.41 11.27 39.99
CA ALA A 13 -15.47 12.70 39.68
C ALA A 13 -16.16 13.01 38.34
N MET A 14 -16.34 12.02 37.46
CA MET A 14 -16.93 12.21 36.12
C MET A 14 -18.44 11.90 36.05
N LEU A 15 -19.08 11.61 37.18
CA LEU A 15 -20.52 11.28 37.26
C LEU A 15 -21.39 12.36 37.94
N LEU A 16 -20.84 13.55 38.23
CA LEU A 16 -21.52 14.58 39.03
C LEU A 16 -21.79 15.93 38.34
N GLY A 17 -21.81 15.98 37.00
CA GLY A 17 -22.08 17.23 36.29
C GLY A 17 -22.99 17.03 35.09
N LEU A 18 -24.30 17.17 35.28
CA LEU A 18 -25.27 17.91 34.45
C LEU A 18 -26.71 17.39 34.67
N VAL A 19 -27.24 17.63 35.86
CA VAL A 19 -28.69 17.85 36.05
C VAL A 19 -28.85 19.36 36.23
N ALA A 20 -29.12 20.05 35.12
CA ALA A 20 -29.65 21.41 35.14
C ALA A 20 -31.09 21.33 34.63
N CYS A 21 -32.02 21.42 35.58
CA CYS A 21 -33.45 21.51 35.33
C CYS A 21 -33.75 22.91 34.79
N GLY A 22 -34.16 23.02 33.53
CA GLY A 22 -34.58 24.25 32.87
C GLY A 22 -36.10 24.22 32.62
N THR A 23 -36.78 25.11 33.34
CA THR A 23 -38.20 25.48 33.33
C THR A 23 -38.98 25.31 32.02
N ASP A 24 -40.18 24.70 32.13
CA ASP A 24 -41.25 24.65 31.14
C ASP A 24 -41.60 26.04 30.56
N ALA A 25 -41.43 26.20 29.26
CA ALA A 25 -42.10 27.19 28.43
C ALA A 25 -42.85 26.46 27.30
N PRO A 26 -44.00 26.99 26.81
CA PRO A 26 -44.85 26.26 25.87
C PRO A 26 -44.10 25.90 24.60
N SER A 27 -44.08 24.60 24.28
CA SER A 27 -43.43 24.06 23.09
C SER A 27 -44.13 24.56 21.82
N GLU A 28 -43.45 25.43 21.07
CA GLU A 28 -43.64 25.48 19.63
C GLU A 28 -43.12 24.16 19.02
N PRO A 29 -43.73 23.61 17.96
CA PRO A 29 -43.19 22.47 17.25
C PRO A 29 -41.92 22.89 16.50
N GLY A 30 -40.81 22.97 17.23
CA GLY A 30 -39.48 23.01 16.66
C GLY A 30 -39.16 21.63 16.11
N THR A 31 -38.98 21.56 14.79
CA THR A 31 -38.32 20.45 14.10
C THR A 31 -37.13 19.98 14.94
N ALA A 32 -37.19 18.74 15.43
CA ALA A 32 -36.01 18.09 15.99
C ALA A 32 -34.96 18.07 14.88
N ALA A 33 -33.94 18.91 15.00
CA ALA A 33 -32.74 18.77 14.21
C ALA A 33 -32.14 17.43 14.61
N SER A 34 -32.26 16.44 13.72
CA SER A 34 -31.39 15.27 13.76
C SER A 34 -29.96 15.78 13.89
N SER A 35 -29.21 15.21 14.82
CA SER A 35 -27.76 15.33 14.81
C SER A 35 -27.26 14.62 13.56
N ASP A 36 -27.38 15.26 12.40
CA ASP A 36 -26.89 14.80 11.10
C ASP A 36 -25.37 14.97 11.08
N THR A 37 -24.68 14.18 11.90
CA THR A 37 -23.27 13.93 11.63
C THR A 37 -23.24 13.17 10.31
N PRO A 38 -22.57 13.68 9.27
CA PRO A 38 -22.46 12.96 8.01
C PRO A 38 -21.88 11.57 8.29
N GLN A 39 -22.57 10.52 7.85
CA GLN A 39 -22.14 9.15 7.98
C GLN A 39 -22.22 8.47 6.62
N LEU A 40 -21.26 7.62 6.33
CA LEU A 40 -21.27 6.80 5.12
C LEU A 40 -22.28 5.67 5.28
N SER A 41 -22.91 5.29 4.16
CA SER A 41 -23.91 4.23 4.12
C SER A 41 -23.89 3.51 2.77
N GLU A 42 -24.50 2.34 2.74
CA GLU A 42 -24.65 1.49 1.55
C GLU A 42 -26.06 1.61 0.94
N SER A 43 -26.69 2.78 1.12
CA SER A 43 -28.12 2.98 0.79
C SER A 43 -28.41 3.25 -0.69
N TYR A 44 -27.37 3.42 -1.50
CA TYR A 44 -27.46 3.65 -2.95
C TYR A 44 -27.01 2.41 -3.73
N ASP A 45 -27.44 2.32 -4.98
CA ASP A 45 -27.18 1.15 -5.83
C ASP A 45 -25.68 1.01 -6.13
N GLY A 46 -25.18 -0.21 -6.02
CA GLY A 46 -23.75 -0.52 -6.22
C GLY A 46 -22.80 0.12 -5.21
N ALA A 47 -23.29 0.59 -4.06
CA ALA A 47 -22.44 1.19 -3.03
C ALA A 47 -21.36 0.23 -2.55
N LEU A 48 -20.12 0.71 -2.49
CA LEU A 48 -19.03 -0.02 -1.83
C LEU A 48 -19.32 -0.19 -0.33
N SER A 49 -18.65 -1.17 0.32
CA SER A 49 -18.68 -1.27 1.79
C SER A 49 -18.29 0.06 2.43
N VAL A 50 -18.84 0.39 3.61
CA VAL A 50 -18.46 1.64 4.31
C VAL A 50 -16.93 1.77 4.47
N MET A 51 -16.23 0.67 4.71
CA MET A 51 -14.77 0.64 4.83
C MET A 51 -14.08 0.96 3.50
N ALA A 52 -14.54 0.38 2.39
CA ALA A 52 -14.02 0.66 1.06
C ALA A 52 -14.34 2.10 0.62
N GLN A 53 -15.53 2.63 0.95
CA GLN A 53 -15.88 4.03 0.73
C GLN A 53 -14.93 4.96 1.49
N LEU A 54 -14.66 4.69 2.77
CA LEU A 54 -13.68 5.45 3.55
C LEU A 54 -12.30 5.37 2.93
N ALA A 55 -11.85 4.18 2.55
CA ALA A 55 -10.50 3.98 2.07
C ALA A 55 -10.29 4.70 0.74
N LEU A 56 -11.15 4.45 -0.24
CA LEU A 56 -11.07 5.06 -1.56
C LEU A 56 -11.34 6.57 -1.49
N GLY A 57 -12.34 6.98 -0.72
CA GLY A 57 -12.68 8.38 -0.50
C GLY A 57 -11.53 9.16 0.10
N THR A 58 -10.84 8.61 1.11
CA THR A 58 -9.66 9.25 1.73
C THR A 58 -8.55 9.51 0.72
N VAL A 59 -8.33 8.60 -0.22
CA VAL A 59 -7.37 8.82 -1.32
C VAL A 59 -7.87 9.89 -2.29
N GLN A 60 -9.15 9.86 -2.68
CA GLN A 60 -9.72 10.84 -3.61
C GLN A 60 -9.79 12.26 -3.02
N LEU A 61 -9.90 12.41 -1.70
CA LEU A 61 -9.88 13.72 -1.05
C LEU A 61 -8.58 14.49 -1.31
N GLU A 62 -7.47 13.81 -1.62
CA GLU A 62 -6.18 14.44 -1.94
C GLU A 62 -6.24 15.31 -3.20
N GLU A 63 -7.15 15.02 -4.12
CA GLU A 63 -7.38 15.82 -5.32
C GLU A 63 -8.33 17.00 -5.08
N THR A 64 -8.75 17.19 -3.83
CA THR A 64 -9.73 18.21 -3.42
C THR A 64 -9.17 19.16 -2.36
N GLY A 65 -9.91 20.22 -2.05
CA GLY A 65 -9.60 21.09 -0.90
C GLY A 65 -9.81 20.45 0.48
N GLN A 66 -10.22 19.17 0.53
CA GLN A 66 -10.53 18.44 1.76
C GLN A 66 -9.53 17.31 2.07
N ALA A 67 -8.34 17.37 1.45
CA ALA A 67 -7.23 16.47 1.76
C ALA A 67 -7.00 16.32 3.26
N VAL A 68 -6.54 15.14 3.67
CA VAL A 68 -6.16 14.87 5.06
C VAL A 68 -4.85 15.60 5.32
N ASP A 69 -4.79 16.45 6.35
CA ASP A 69 -3.54 17.13 6.71
C ASP A 69 -2.64 16.23 7.59
N GLU A 70 -1.42 16.69 7.85
CA GLU A 70 -0.43 15.96 8.65
C GLU A 70 -0.92 15.68 10.09
N THR A 71 -1.62 16.63 10.71
CA THR A 71 -2.09 16.48 12.10
C THR A 71 -3.17 15.40 12.16
N GLN A 72 -4.13 15.45 11.24
CA GLN A 72 -5.17 14.45 11.15
C GLN A 72 -4.62 13.08 10.71
N ALA A 73 -3.60 13.05 9.83
CA ALA A 73 -2.95 11.81 9.43
C ALA A 73 -2.29 11.10 10.62
N ALA A 74 -1.67 11.84 11.55
CA ALA A 74 -1.08 11.30 12.76
C ALA A 74 -2.11 10.63 13.68
N GLU A 75 -3.36 11.11 13.68
CA GLU A 75 -4.45 10.49 14.44
C GLU A 75 -5.08 9.29 13.71
N LEU A 76 -5.21 9.37 12.38
CA LEU A 76 -5.85 8.34 11.57
C LEU A 76 -4.96 7.12 11.33
N LEU A 77 -3.66 7.30 11.11
CA LEU A 77 -2.72 6.23 10.78
C LEU A 77 -2.79 5.03 11.75
N PRO A 78 -2.70 5.21 13.09
CA PRO A 78 -2.78 4.08 14.01
C PRO A 78 -4.14 3.37 13.99
N LEU A 79 -5.23 4.07 13.69
CA LEU A 79 -6.56 3.46 13.58
C LEU A 79 -6.67 2.57 12.34
N TRP A 80 -6.14 3.04 11.20
CA TRP A 80 -6.09 2.26 9.96
C TRP A 80 -5.16 1.03 10.08
N GLN A 81 -4.02 1.17 10.76
CA GLN A 81 -3.13 0.04 11.07
C GLN A 81 -3.80 -0.99 11.99
N ALA A 82 -4.54 -0.53 13.01
CA ALA A 82 -5.30 -1.41 13.90
C ALA A 82 -6.39 -2.17 13.13
N LEU A 83 -7.14 -1.48 12.26
CA LEU A 83 -8.15 -2.09 11.40
C LEU A 83 -7.54 -3.18 10.51
N GLN A 84 -6.42 -2.87 9.84
CA GLN A 84 -5.69 -3.84 9.04
C GLN A 84 -5.25 -5.08 9.84
N SER A 85 -4.74 -4.88 11.06
CA SER A 85 -4.31 -5.99 11.93
C SER A 85 -5.49 -6.90 12.29
N LEU A 86 -6.64 -6.33 12.61
CA LEU A 86 -7.85 -7.07 12.97
C LEU A 86 -8.42 -7.84 11.76
N THR A 87 -8.48 -7.21 10.59
CA THR A 87 -8.91 -7.88 9.35
C THR A 87 -7.97 -9.04 8.99
N ARG A 88 -6.65 -8.86 9.12
CA ARG A 88 -5.67 -9.90 8.81
C ARG A 88 -5.70 -11.07 9.79
N SER A 89 -6.04 -10.84 11.06
CA SER A 89 -6.11 -11.93 12.04
C SER A 89 -7.30 -12.84 11.79
N GLY A 90 -8.37 -12.34 11.13
CA GLY A 90 -9.57 -13.12 10.79
C GLY A 90 -10.37 -13.61 12.00
N THR A 91 -10.00 -13.17 13.20
CA THR A 91 -10.60 -13.59 14.49
C THR A 91 -11.37 -12.46 15.17
N ALA A 92 -11.28 -11.24 14.65
CA ALA A 92 -11.98 -10.08 15.19
C ALA A 92 -13.49 -10.23 14.94
N ALA A 93 -14.29 -9.84 15.93
CA ALA A 93 -15.74 -9.83 15.75
C ALA A 93 -16.17 -8.62 14.89
N ASP A 94 -17.29 -8.73 14.17
CA ASP A 94 -17.83 -7.64 13.34
C ASP A 94 -18.04 -6.34 14.15
N VAL A 95 -18.41 -6.47 15.43
CA VAL A 95 -18.57 -5.32 16.33
C VAL A 95 -17.25 -4.59 16.59
N GLU A 96 -16.13 -5.30 16.65
CA GLU A 96 -14.79 -4.72 16.86
C GLU A 96 -14.31 -4.01 15.59
N LEU A 97 -14.50 -4.63 14.43
CA LEU A 97 -14.20 -4.01 13.13
C LEU A 97 -15.02 -2.73 12.93
N ASN A 98 -16.34 -2.81 13.15
CA ASN A 98 -17.23 -1.65 13.04
C ASN A 98 -16.90 -0.54 14.06
N ALA A 99 -16.47 -0.90 15.27
CA ALA A 99 -16.04 0.09 16.26
C ALA A 99 -14.81 0.87 15.78
N VAL A 100 -13.82 0.21 15.19
CA VAL A 100 -12.64 0.89 14.63
C VAL A 100 -13.01 1.74 13.42
N VAL A 101 -13.86 1.23 12.52
CA VAL A 101 -14.37 2.01 11.37
C VAL A 101 -15.13 3.26 11.83
N ASN A 102 -15.98 3.15 12.86
CA ASN A 102 -16.68 4.30 13.41
C ASN A 102 -15.73 5.30 14.08
N GLN A 103 -14.67 4.82 14.74
CA GLN A 103 -13.64 5.68 15.30
C GLN A 103 -12.88 6.44 14.20
N ILE A 104 -12.57 5.79 13.07
CA ILE A 104 -11.98 6.45 11.90
C ILE A 104 -12.90 7.56 11.39
N GLN A 105 -14.20 7.29 11.22
CA GLN A 105 -15.18 8.32 10.80
C GLN A 105 -15.23 9.50 11.76
N ALA A 106 -15.19 9.24 13.07
CA ALA A 106 -15.25 10.27 14.10
C ALA A 106 -13.98 11.14 14.19
N THR A 107 -12.82 10.59 13.80
CA THR A 107 -11.55 11.33 13.72
C THR A 107 -11.46 12.18 12.44
N MET A 108 -12.21 11.84 11.40
CA MET A 108 -12.31 12.67 10.19
C MET A 108 -13.18 13.91 10.42
N ARG A 109 -12.91 15.00 9.69
CA ARG A 109 -13.76 16.20 9.73
C ARG A 109 -15.10 15.89 9.08
N SER A 110 -16.18 16.44 9.60
CA SER A 110 -17.52 16.20 9.05
C SER A 110 -17.63 16.58 7.58
N GLU A 111 -16.92 17.62 7.14
CA GLU A 111 -16.88 18.03 5.74
C GLU A 111 -16.15 17.02 4.84
N GLN A 112 -15.17 16.28 5.37
CA GLN A 112 -14.50 15.20 4.64
C GLN A 112 -15.43 14.00 4.48
N ILE A 113 -16.15 13.61 5.54
CA ILE A 113 -17.13 12.53 5.45
C ILE A 113 -18.27 12.91 4.50
N ALA A 114 -18.76 14.15 4.55
CA ALA A 114 -19.76 14.64 3.60
C ALA A 114 -19.24 14.63 2.15
N ALA A 115 -17.99 15.03 1.93
CA ALA A 115 -17.37 14.98 0.61
C ALA A 115 -17.26 13.54 0.09
N ILE A 116 -16.83 12.59 0.92
CA ILE A 116 -16.76 11.17 0.55
C ILE A 116 -18.17 10.63 0.24
N ALA A 117 -19.17 10.95 1.07
CA ALA A 117 -20.55 10.53 0.82
C ALA A 117 -21.08 11.06 -0.54
N ALA A 118 -20.72 12.30 -0.89
CA ALA A 118 -21.11 12.91 -2.15
C ALA A 118 -20.43 12.27 -3.37
N MET A 119 -19.30 11.58 -3.21
CA MET A 119 -18.63 10.84 -4.29
C MET A 119 -19.45 9.63 -4.76
N GLN A 120 -20.36 9.10 -3.92
CA GLN A 120 -21.18 7.91 -4.23
C GLN A 120 -20.34 6.77 -4.84
N LEU A 121 -19.32 6.33 -4.09
CA LEU A 121 -18.32 5.38 -4.58
C LEU A 121 -18.92 3.98 -4.79
N THR A 122 -18.71 3.44 -5.98
CA THR A 122 -19.22 2.12 -6.39
C THR A 122 -18.11 1.19 -6.85
N ASP A 123 -18.47 -0.05 -7.21
CA ASP A 123 -17.56 -0.98 -7.88
C ASP A 123 -16.91 -0.38 -9.15
N ASP A 124 -17.63 0.51 -9.86
CA ASP A 124 -17.08 1.21 -11.03
C ASP A 124 -15.93 2.15 -10.63
N SER A 125 -16.03 2.84 -9.49
CA SER A 125 -14.96 3.70 -8.97
C SER A 125 -13.68 2.90 -8.69
N LEU A 126 -13.83 1.67 -8.20
CA LEU A 126 -12.72 0.75 -7.95
C LEU A 126 -12.12 0.20 -9.27
N ALA A 127 -12.96 -0.04 -10.27
CA ALA A 127 -12.51 -0.45 -11.61
C ALA A 127 -11.77 0.68 -12.33
N GLU A 128 -12.22 1.93 -12.20
CA GLU A 128 -11.54 3.12 -12.72
C GLU A 128 -10.16 3.30 -12.09
N LEU A 129 -10.05 3.14 -10.77
CA LEU A 129 -8.77 3.21 -10.06
C LEU A 129 -7.75 2.17 -10.54
N GLN A 130 -8.21 0.95 -10.85
CA GLN A 130 -7.37 -0.10 -11.40
C GLN A 130 -6.90 0.22 -12.83
N GLN A 131 -7.79 0.78 -13.66
CA GLN A 131 -7.47 1.16 -15.05
C GLN A 131 -6.57 2.40 -15.13
N GLY A 132 -6.75 3.35 -14.21
CA GLY A 132 -6.00 4.61 -14.14
C GLY A 132 -4.56 4.45 -13.62
N GLY A 133 -4.15 3.25 -13.22
CA GLY A 133 -2.80 2.99 -12.72
C GLY A 133 -2.56 3.41 -11.27
N GLY A 134 -3.55 3.97 -10.57
CA GLY A 134 -3.39 4.42 -9.17
C GLY A 134 -2.91 3.30 -8.24
N LEU A 135 -3.41 2.06 -8.42
CA LEU A 135 -2.90 0.92 -7.65
C LEU A 135 -1.41 0.61 -7.90
N ALA A 136 -0.89 0.89 -9.10
CA ALA A 136 0.50 0.63 -9.46
C ALA A 136 1.44 1.65 -8.80
N ASP A 137 1.04 2.93 -8.79
CA ASP A 137 1.79 4.00 -8.13
C ASP A 137 1.88 3.75 -6.61
N PHE A 138 0.77 3.32 -6.00
CA PHE A 138 0.72 3.02 -4.58
C PHE A 138 1.31 1.66 -4.19
N ARG A 139 1.40 0.66 -5.08
CA ARG A 139 2.09 -0.62 -4.77
C ARG A 139 3.60 -0.44 -4.58
N GLY A 140 4.14 0.72 -4.96
CA GLY A 140 5.57 0.96 -5.01
C GLY A 140 6.09 0.34 -6.30
N GLY A 141 6.75 1.14 -7.12
CA GLY A 141 7.30 0.76 -8.42
C GLY A 141 8.17 -0.49 -8.37
N ALA A 142 7.52 -1.64 -8.43
CA ALA A 142 8.06 -2.91 -8.85
C ALA A 142 7.39 -3.20 -10.19
N GLY A 143 7.97 -2.66 -11.26
CA GLY A 143 7.65 -3.03 -12.64
C GLY A 143 6.66 -2.13 -13.38
N ASN A 144 7.11 -0.95 -13.82
CA ASN A 144 6.71 -0.45 -15.14
C ASN A 144 7.83 0.40 -15.76
N GLY A 145 8.95 -0.24 -16.07
CA GLY A 145 9.94 0.26 -17.02
C GLY A 145 9.49 0.01 -18.46
N GLY A 146 8.24 0.36 -18.79
CA GLY A 146 7.70 0.33 -20.14
C GLY A 146 8.03 1.63 -20.86
N GLY A 147 9.31 1.87 -21.14
CA GLY A 147 9.71 2.94 -22.05
C GLY A 147 9.16 2.67 -23.44
N ASN A 148 8.09 3.35 -23.83
CA ASN A 148 7.74 3.51 -25.23
C ASN A 148 7.21 4.92 -25.51
N GLY A 149 8.14 5.88 -25.53
CA GLY A 149 7.95 7.15 -26.23
C GLY A 149 8.53 7.04 -27.65
N GLY A 150 7.68 7.04 -28.68
CA GLY A 150 8.13 7.13 -30.07
C GLY A 150 7.03 6.82 -31.10
N ARG A 151 6.48 7.86 -31.73
CA ARG A 151 5.54 7.79 -32.85
C ARG A 151 6.24 7.33 -34.14
N ALA A 152 5.54 6.56 -35.00
CA ALA A 152 5.11 6.98 -36.35
C ALA A 152 5.03 5.82 -37.39
N ASP A 153 3.99 5.94 -38.23
CA ASP A 153 3.89 5.54 -39.64
C ASP A 153 3.56 4.08 -40.06
N GLY A 154 2.39 3.95 -40.69
CA GLY A 154 2.29 3.37 -42.03
C GLY A 154 1.75 1.93 -42.17
N ALA A 155 0.44 1.80 -42.34
CA ALA A 155 -0.18 0.60 -42.97
C ALA A 155 0.34 0.42 -44.43
N PRO A 156 0.28 -0.78 -45.06
CA PRO A 156 -1.01 -1.36 -45.47
C PRO A 156 -1.12 -2.90 -45.49
N ALA A 157 -2.34 -3.32 -45.81
CA ALA A 157 -2.91 -4.66 -45.94
C ALA A 157 -2.17 -5.66 -46.86
N GLY A 158 -2.33 -6.95 -46.57
CA GLY A 158 -2.15 -8.03 -47.56
C GLY A 158 -2.04 -9.44 -46.98
N ALA A 159 -3.01 -10.29 -47.36
CA ALA A 159 -2.95 -11.76 -47.46
C ALA A 159 -3.03 -12.62 -46.17
N LEU A 160 -4.25 -13.08 -45.87
CA LEU A 160 -4.47 -14.42 -45.32
C LEU A 160 -4.09 -15.48 -46.37
N PRO A 161 -3.61 -16.65 -45.92
CA PRO A 161 -4.07 -17.91 -46.50
C PRO A 161 -4.87 -18.73 -45.48
N ASP A 162 -6.04 -19.10 -45.97
CA ASP A 162 -6.97 -20.13 -45.56
C ASP A 162 -6.30 -21.44 -45.12
N ALA A 163 -6.58 -21.88 -43.89
CA ALA A 163 -6.44 -23.27 -43.46
C ALA A 163 -7.51 -23.55 -42.39
N GLY A 164 -8.62 -24.14 -42.84
CA GLY A 164 -9.77 -24.49 -42.01
C GLY A 164 -9.41 -25.41 -40.85
N GLY A 165 -9.84 -25.01 -39.64
CA GLY A 165 -9.88 -25.81 -38.42
C GLY A 165 -11.05 -25.36 -37.54
N PRO A 166 -11.77 -26.27 -36.86
CA PRO A 166 -13.03 -25.98 -36.16
C PRO A 166 -12.82 -25.15 -34.86
N PRO A 167 -13.86 -24.45 -34.37
CA PRO A 167 -13.73 -23.37 -33.40
C PRO A 167 -13.53 -23.95 -31.98
N GLY A 168 -12.32 -23.84 -31.47
CA GLY A 168 -11.99 -24.10 -30.07
C GLY A 168 -11.05 -23.00 -29.60
N GLY A 169 -11.54 -22.12 -28.73
CA GLY A 169 -10.88 -20.90 -28.34
C GLY A 169 -9.52 -21.12 -27.69
N PHE A 170 -8.49 -20.55 -28.31
CA PHE A 170 -7.25 -20.17 -27.66
C PHE A 170 -6.74 -18.90 -28.34
N GLY A 171 -6.68 -17.80 -27.59
CA GLY A 171 -6.13 -16.54 -28.05
C GLY A 171 -6.05 -15.51 -26.92
N ALA A 172 -4.81 -15.14 -26.61
CA ALA A 172 -4.34 -14.01 -25.78
C ALA A 172 -4.50 -14.18 -24.25
N GLY A 173 -3.45 -14.14 -23.42
CA GLY A 173 -2.11 -13.61 -23.59
C GLY A 173 -1.90 -12.46 -22.60
N GLY A 174 -1.05 -12.66 -21.59
CA GLY A 174 -0.65 -11.61 -20.65
C GLY A 174 -0.45 -12.04 -19.19
N GLY A 175 0.29 -13.13 -18.93
CA GLY A 175 0.79 -13.44 -17.58
C GLY A 175 2.22 -12.91 -17.41
N PRO A 176 2.63 -12.38 -16.23
CA PRO A 176 3.95 -11.78 -16.04
C PRO A 176 5.09 -12.78 -16.24
N PRO A 177 6.28 -12.34 -16.70
CA PRO A 177 7.40 -13.21 -16.95
C PRO A 177 8.18 -13.49 -15.66
N GLY A 178 8.41 -14.78 -15.37
CA GLY A 178 9.50 -15.24 -14.50
C GLY A 178 9.08 -15.89 -13.18
N GLY A 179 9.30 -17.20 -13.05
CA GLY A 179 9.50 -17.84 -11.75
C GLY A 179 8.74 -19.12 -11.41
N PHE A 180 8.62 -20.10 -12.32
CA PHE A 180 8.28 -21.48 -11.90
C PHE A 180 9.20 -22.50 -12.60
N ALA A 181 10.46 -22.53 -12.16
CA ALA A 181 11.30 -23.71 -12.32
C ALA A 181 10.99 -24.67 -11.16
N GLY A 182 9.98 -25.51 -11.36
CA GLY A 182 9.56 -26.52 -10.40
C GLY A 182 8.26 -27.16 -10.86
N GLY A 183 8.35 -28.31 -11.51
CA GLY A 183 7.23 -29.06 -12.07
C GLY A 183 6.32 -29.69 -11.01
N GLY A 184 5.70 -28.87 -10.17
CA GLY A 184 4.48 -29.21 -9.45
C GLY A 184 3.30 -28.67 -10.22
N GLN A 185 2.42 -29.56 -10.71
CA GLN A 185 1.08 -29.15 -11.13
C GLN A 185 0.47 -28.34 -9.98
N LEU A 186 0.23 -27.06 -10.21
CA LEU A 186 -0.56 -26.25 -9.30
C LEU A 186 -1.91 -26.96 -9.19
N ASP A 187 -2.21 -27.47 -8.00
CA ASP A 187 -3.41 -28.24 -7.74
C ASP A 187 -4.65 -27.40 -8.12
N GLU A 188 -5.59 -27.99 -8.85
CA GLU A 188 -6.80 -27.31 -9.34
C GLU A 188 -7.56 -26.62 -8.20
N SER A 189 -7.54 -27.19 -7.00
CA SER A 189 -8.15 -26.58 -5.81
C SER A 189 -7.43 -25.31 -5.35
N THR A 190 -6.12 -25.20 -5.57
CA THR A 190 -5.33 -23.99 -5.27
C THR A 190 -5.63 -22.87 -6.27
N LEU A 191 -5.83 -23.22 -7.55
CA LEU A 191 -6.27 -22.27 -8.57
C LEU A 191 -7.71 -21.83 -8.34
N ALA A 192 -8.62 -22.76 -8.04
CA ALA A 192 -10.01 -22.46 -7.70
C ALA A 192 -10.13 -21.59 -6.43
N THR A 193 -9.34 -21.87 -5.39
CA THR A 193 -9.31 -21.06 -4.16
C THR A 193 -8.78 -19.66 -4.46
N ARG A 194 -7.70 -19.54 -5.24
CA ARG A 194 -7.15 -18.24 -5.63
C ARG A 194 -8.14 -17.46 -6.51
N GLN A 195 -8.85 -18.13 -7.40
CA GLN A 195 -9.87 -17.52 -8.25
C GLN A 195 -11.10 -17.08 -7.44
N ALA A 196 -11.49 -17.85 -6.42
CA ALA A 196 -12.55 -17.46 -5.48
C ALA A 196 -12.14 -16.26 -4.61
N GLN A 197 -10.88 -16.18 -4.17
CA GLN A 197 -10.33 -15.04 -3.43
C GLN A 197 -10.14 -13.78 -4.29
N PHE A 198 -9.93 -13.95 -5.61
CA PHE A 198 -9.94 -12.82 -6.54
C PHE A 198 -11.36 -12.39 -6.93
N ALA A 199 -12.35 -13.27 -6.76
CA ALA A 199 -13.76 -12.96 -6.96
C ALA A 199 -14.42 -12.40 -5.69
N SER A 200 -13.87 -12.67 -4.50
CA SER A 200 -14.27 -12.00 -3.27
C SER A 200 -13.58 -10.64 -3.20
N GLY A 201 -14.35 -9.57 -2.97
CA GLY A 201 -13.86 -8.18 -2.92
C GLY A 201 -12.72 -7.92 -1.92
N ASP A 202 -12.38 -8.90 -1.08
CA ASP A 202 -11.37 -8.84 -0.02
C ASP A 202 -10.00 -8.40 -0.50
N PHE A 203 -9.57 -8.86 -1.69
CA PHE A 203 -8.27 -8.49 -2.24
C PHE A 203 -8.24 -7.01 -2.61
N GLN A 204 -9.30 -6.52 -3.26
CA GLN A 204 -9.39 -5.12 -3.63
C GLN A 204 -9.47 -4.25 -2.39
N GLU A 205 -10.30 -4.62 -1.43
CA GLU A 205 -10.48 -3.88 -0.18
C GLU A 205 -9.17 -3.79 0.63
N THR A 206 -8.42 -4.90 0.70
CA THR A 206 -7.06 -4.91 1.28
C THR A 206 -6.10 -4.01 0.51
N ALA A 207 -6.20 -3.93 -0.81
CA ALA A 207 -5.34 -3.05 -1.60
C ALA A 207 -5.62 -1.57 -1.30
N VAL A 208 -6.89 -1.15 -1.28
CA VAL A 208 -7.28 0.25 -0.98
C VAL A 208 -6.93 0.65 0.45
N MET A 209 -7.14 -0.26 1.41
CA MET A 209 -6.67 -0.13 2.80
C MET A 209 -5.16 0.19 2.88
N ASN A 210 -4.34 -0.55 2.14
CA ASN A 210 -2.89 -0.31 2.12
C ASN A 210 -2.52 1.03 1.46
N MET A 211 -3.31 1.52 0.49
CA MET A 211 -3.07 2.83 -0.13
C MET A 211 -3.27 3.96 0.87
N VAL A 212 -4.33 3.89 1.69
CA VAL A 212 -4.57 4.89 2.75
C VAL A 212 -3.47 4.86 3.79
N ILE A 213 -3.07 3.68 4.28
CA ILE A 213 -1.97 3.57 5.25
C ILE A 213 -0.69 4.21 4.70
N ARG A 214 -0.37 3.98 3.41
CA ARG A 214 0.77 4.62 2.72
C ARG A 214 0.63 6.13 2.60
N LEU A 215 -0.55 6.61 2.21
CA LEU A 215 -0.84 8.04 2.11
C LEU A 215 -0.66 8.73 3.47
N LEU A 216 -1.25 8.19 4.53
CA LEU A 216 -1.21 8.78 5.86
C LEU A 216 0.20 8.78 6.43
N ALA A 217 0.93 7.67 6.28
CA ALA A 217 2.31 7.57 6.75
C ALA A 217 3.26 8.53 5.99
N ALA A 218 3.07 8.70 4.68
CA ALA A 218 3.81 9.70 3.92
C ALA A 218 3.56 11.12 4.42
N LYS A 219 2.34 11.43 4.89
CA LYS A 219 1.99 12.74 5.47
C LYS A 219 2.56 12.94 6.87
N THR A 220 2.67 11.89 7.68
CA THR A 220 3.25 11.98 9.04
C THR A 220 4.78 11.95 9.04
N GLY A 221 5.41 11.71 7.88
CA GLY A 221 6.84 11.43 7.80
C GLY A 221 7.22 10.10 8.45
N GLU A 222 6.26 9.27 8.85
CA GLU A 222 6.48 7.91 9.30
C GLU A 222 6.72 7.06 8.06
N GLU A 223 7.97 6.68 7.80
CA GLU A 223 8.25 5.75 6.73
C GLU A 223 7.64 4.40 7.12
N LEU A 224 6.57 3.98 6.43
CA LEU A 224 6.04 2.63 6.64
C LEU A 224 7.16 1.65 6.39
N ALA A 225 7.35 0.72 7.33
CA ALA A 225 8.18 -0.43 7.13
C ALA A 225 7.77 -1.12 5.82
N ASN A 226 8.53 -0.88 4.77
CA ASN A 226 8.37 -1.50 3.47
C ASN A 226 9.63 -2.33 3.30
N PRO A 227 9.57 -3.64 3.57
CA PRO A 227 10.76 -4.48 3.65
C PRO A 227 11.67 -4.32 2.43
N GLY A 228 11.10 -4.22 1.23
CA GLY A 228 11.88 -4.03 0.00
C GLY A 228 12.52 -2.65 -0.14
N ARG A 229 11.86 -1.57 0.31
CA ARG A 229 12.43 -0.21 0.29
C ARG A 229 13.40 0.00 1.44
N ASP A 230 13.11 -0.52 2.63
CA ASP A 230 13.97 -0.40 3.81
C ASP A 230 15.31 -1.09 3.56
N MET A 231 15.27 -2.32 3.01
CA MET A 231 16.48 -3.04 2.61
C MET A 231 17.26 -2.29 1.52
N ALA A 232 16.57 -1.75 0.50
CA ALA A 232 17.24 -0.99 -0.57
C ALA A 232 17.87 0.31 -0.05
N ASN A 233 17.13 1.08 0.76
CA ASN A 233 17.60 2.31 1.38
C ASN A 233 18.80 2.04 2.28
N LEU A 234 18.76 0.97 3.08
CA LEU A 234 19.88 0.56 3.94
C LEU A 234 21.13 0.28 3.12
N VAL A 235 21.01 -0.42 1.98
CA VAL A 235 22.15 -0.71 1.13
C VAL A 235 22.73 0.57 0.53
N TYR A 236 21.90 1.43 -0.06
CA TYR A 236 22.36 2.70 -0.63
C TYR A 236 22.98 3.61 0.42
N THR A 237 22.42 3.67 1.63
CA THR A 237 22.93 4.48 2.73
C THR A 237 24.28 3.96 3.22
N THR A 238 24.41 2.63 3.42
CA THR A 238 25.67 2.01 3.85
C THR A 238 26.80 2.26 2.85
N ILE A 239 26.52 2.11 1.55
CA ILE A 239 27.51 2.38 0.48
C ILE A 239 27.84 3.88 0.42
N SER A 240 26.83 4.74 0.53
CA SER A 240 26.99 6.20 0.57
C SER A 240 27.92 6.63 1.71
N GLU A 241 27.70 6.10 2.92
CA GLU A 241 28.52 6.39 4.10
C GLU A 241 29.95 5.85 3.96
N ALA A 242 30.11 4.65 3.41
CA ALA A 242 31.42 4.02 3.23
C ALA A 242 32.30 4.74 2.19
N LEU A 243 31.68 5.28 1.13
CA LEU A 243 32.40 5.92 0.02
C LEU A 243 32.43 7.45 0.11
N GLY A 244 31.62 8.06 0.98
CA GLY A 244 31.43 9.51 1.02
C GLY A 244 30.74 10.07 -0.23
N LEU A 245 29.99 9.24 -0.96
CA LEU A 245 29.21 9.62 -2.13
C LEU A 245 27.76 9.89 -1.73
N SER A 246 27.07 10.78 -2.43
CA SER A 246 25.63 10.89 -2.29
C SER A 246 24.91 9.70 -2.94
N VAL A 247 23.73 9.34 -2.43
CA VAL A 247 22.89 8.30 -3.04
C VAL A 247 22.54 8.63 -4.50
N ALA A 248 22.35 9.90 -4.83
CA ALA A 248 22.09 10.34 -6.20
C ALA A 248 23.27 10.08 -7.15
N GLU A 249 24.52 10.23 -6.69
CA GLU A 249 25.72 9.92 -7.48
C GLU A 249 25.89 8.42 -7.70
N ILE A 250 25.52 7.61 -6.71
CA ILE A 250 25.52 6.14 -6.84
C ILE A 250 24.47 5.71 -7.88
N GLN A 251 23.24 6.21 -7.78
CA GLN A 251 22.15 5.90 -8.72
C GLN A 251 22.44 6.38 -10.15
N ALA A 252 23.09 7.54 -10.30
CA ALA A 252 23.51 8.03 -11.61
C ALA A 252 24.54 7.09 -12.27
N GLN A 253 25.46 6.53 -11.50
CA GLN A 253 26.44 5.55 -11.98
C GLN A 253 25.80 4.20 -12.33
N GLU A 254 24.82 3.74 -11.56
CA GLU A 254 24.03 2.55 -11.91
C GLU A 254 23.22 2.74 -13.20
N THR A 255 22.65 3.94 -13.39
CA THR A 255 21.96 4.30 -14.64
C THR A 255 22.91 4.31 -15.84
N ALA A 256 24.20 4.61 -15.61
CA ALA A 256 25.25 4.50 -16.61
C ALA A 256 25.72 3.04 -16.85
N GLY A 257 25.11 2.06 -16.17
CA GLY A 257 25.33 0.62 -16.36
C GLY A 257 26.38 0.01 -15.43
N GLN A 258 26.84 0.72 -14.41
CA GLN A 258 27.77 0.16 -13.42
C GLN A 258 27.02 -0.64 -12.36
N SER A 259 27.60 -1.74 -11.90
CA SER A 259 27.12 -2.41 -10.68
C SER A 259 27.62 -1.72 -9.42
N LEU A 260 26.95 -1.91 -8.28
CA LEU A 260 27.40 -1.36 -7.00
C LEU A 260 28.81 -1.83 -6.62
N ALA A 261 29.18 -3.09 -6.91
CA ALA A 261 30.55 -3.59 -6.71
C ALA A 261 31.58 -2.83 -7.56
N GLN A 262 31.21 -2.47 -8.80
CA GLN A 262 32.06 -1.65 -9.68
C GLN A 262 32.18 -0.22 -9.15
N ILE A 263 31.08 0.38 -8.68
CA ILE A 263 31.06 1.72 -8.08
C ILE A 263 31.93 1.75 -6.82
N ILE A 264 31.79 0.77 -5.94
CA ILE A 264 32.61 0.63 -4.73
C ILE A 264 34.10 0.58 -5.10
N THR A 265 34.47 -0.30 -6.02
CA THR A 265 35.87 -0.47 -6.44
C THR A 265 36.42 0.80 -7.10
N ALA A 266 35.63 1.45 -7.96
CA ALA A 266 36.04 2.66 -8.66
C ALA A 266 36.27 3.85 -7.71
N ASN A 267 35.61 3.85 -6.56
CA ASN A 267 35.75 4.88 -5.53
C ASN A 267 36.67 4.45 -4.37
N GLY A 268 37.47 3.39 -4.56
CA GLY A 268 38.48 2.94 -3.61
C GLY A 268 37.95 2.22 -2.37
N GLY A 269 36.68 1.80 -2.38
CA GLY A 269 36.07 1.02 -1.31
C GLY A 269 36.43 -0.47 -1.39
N ASP A 270 36.36 -1.16 -0.24
CA ASP A 270 36.52 -2.61 -0.14
C ASP A 270 35.14 -3.29 -0.23
N VAL A 271 34.92 -4.01 -1.33
CA VAL A 271 33.67 -4.71 -1.63
C VAL A 271 33.33 -5.74 -0.55
N ASN A 272 34.32 -6.44 0.02
CA ASN A 272 34.08 -7.46 1.04
C ASN A 272 33.72 -6.81 2.37
N ALA A 273 34.41 -5.73 2.75
CA ALA A 273 34.10 -5.01 3.99
C ALA A 273 32.69 -4.38 3.96
N ILE A 274 32.28 -3.84 2.81
CA ILE A 274 30.94 -3.30 2.61
C ILE A 274 29.90 -4.42 2.58
N HIS A 275 30.19 -5.54 1.92
CA HIS A 275 29.34 -6.74 1.96
C HIS A 275 29.05 -7.17 3.42
N ASP A 276 30.08 -7.32 4.24
CA ASP A 276 29.94 -7.74 5.64
C ASP A 276 29.14 -6.73 6.48
N SER A 277 29.34 -5.43 6.20
CA SER A 277 28.58 -4.35 6.84
C SER A 277 27.09 -4.42 6.46
N LEU A 278 26.79 -4.69 5.19
CA LEU A 278 25.42 -4.85 4.69
C LEU A 278 24.73 -6.08 5.28
N VAL A 279 25.41 -7.24 5.33
CA VAL A 279 24.88 -8.45 5.96
C VAL A 279 24.56 -8.20 7.43
N THR A 280 25.45 -7.50 8.14
CA THR A 280 25.24 -7.14 9.55
C THR A 280 24.04 -6.19 9.71
N ALA A 281 23.98 -5.12 8.93
CA ALA A 281 22.90 -4.14 9.01
C ALA A 281 21.54 -4.74 8.64
N LEU A 282 21.51 -5.66 7.65
CA LEU A 282 20.28 -6.35 7.26
C LEU A 282 19.84 -7.38 8.31
N ALA A 283 20.77 -8.04 9.01
CA ALA A 283 20.44 -9.02 10.05
C ALA A 283 19.68 -8.41 11.24
N ASP A 284 19.82 -7.11 11.47
CA ASP A 284 19.09 -6.38 12.52
C ASP A 284 17.64 -6.07 12.13
N LEU A 285 17.26 -6.25 10.87
CA LEU A 285 15.89 -6.05 10.42
C LEU A 285 14.99 -7.21 10.86
N PRO A 286 13.77 -6.94 11.40
CA PRO A 286 12.82 -7.99 11.79
C PRO A 286 12.45 -8.95 10.65
N GLN A 287 12.60 -8.50 9.41
CA GLN A 287 12.23 -9.21 8.19
C GLN A 287 13.35 -10.12 7.64
N ALA A 288 14.56 -10.04 8.18
CA ALA A 288 15.71 -10.86 7.74
C ALA A 288 15.60 -12.34 8.11
N ASN A 289 14.61 -12.70 8.94
CA ASN A 289 14.38 -14.07 9.38
C ASN A 289 14.12 -15.00 8.17
N ASN A 290 14.96 -16.03 8.02
CA ASN A 290 14.92 -17.07 6.98
C ASN A 290 15.42 -16.67 5.59
N GLN A 291 16.18 -15.57 5.44
CA GLN A 291 16.85 -15.24 4.17
C GLN A 291 18.35 -15.59 4.21
N ASP A 292 18.86 -16.08 3.08
CA ASP A 292 20.31 -16.17 2.85
C ASP A 292 20.83 -14.76 2.51
N LEU A 293 21.17 -14.00 3.56
CA LEU A 293 21.61 -12.61 3.46
C LEU A 293 22.91 -12.46 2.66
N ASP A 294 23.79 -13.46 2.72
CA ASP A 294 25.07 -13.47 2.01
C ASP A 294 24.85 -13.52 0.48
N THR A 295 24.04 -14.50 0.04
CA THR A 295 23.62 -14.60 -1.36
C THR A 295 22.82 -13.37 -1.78
N PHE A 296 21.94 -12.86 -0.92
CA PHE A 296 21.14 -11.67 -1.21
C PHE A 296 22.01 -10.44 -1.47
N VAL A 297 22.91 -10.10 -0.56
CA VAL A 297 23.81 -8.94 -0.68
C VAL A 297 24.74 -9.12 -1.87
N THR A 298 25.26 -10.32 -2.09
CA THR A 298 26.12 -10.62 -3.25
C THR A 298 25.42 -10.34 -4.58
N ASN A 299 24.17 -10.77 -4.74
CA ASN A 299 23.39 -10.50 -5.96
C ASN A 299 23.14 -9.01 -6.16
N TRP A 300 22.81 -8.31 -5.07
CA TRP A 300 22.58 -6.87 -5.08
C TRP A 300 23.82 -6.09 -5.51
N LEU A 301 24.98 -6.42 -4.94
CA LEU A 301 26.26 -5.79 -5.29
C LEU A 301 26.64 -6.03 -6.76
N GLN A 302 26.22 -7.15 -7.34
CA GLN A 302 26.46 -7.48 -8.75
C GLN A 302 25.49 -6.78 -9.73
N GLY A 303 24.57 -5.94 -9.23
CA GLY A 303 23.57 -5.26 -10.07
C GLY A 303 22.37 -6.14 -10.40
N SER A 304 22.27 -7.32 -9.78
CA SER A 304 21.07 -8.14 -9.80
C SER A 304 20.21 -7.68 -8.62
N GLY A 305 19.44 -6.60 -8.82
CA GLY A 305 18.43 -6.20 -7.85
C GLY A 305 17.44 -7.35 -7.53
N PRO A 306 16.45 -7.14 -6.65
CA PRO A 306 15.54 -8.20 -6.19
C PRO A 306 14.75 -8.91 -7.32
N SER A 307 14.75 -8.36 -8.54
CA SER A 307 14.14 -8.93 -9.75
C SER A 307 15.09 -9.74 -10.65
N GLY A 308 16.34 -9.98 -10.26
CA GLY A 308 17.25 -10.92 -10.94
C GLY A 308 17.52 -10.63 -12.40
N THR A 309 17.42 -9.36 -12.84
CA THR A 309 17.73 -9.01 -14.23
C THR A 309 19.24 -8.82 -14.35
N PRO A 310 19.96 -9.64 -15.12
CA PRO A 310 21.39 -9.47 -15.31
C PRO A 310 21.67 -8.13 -16.00
N PRO A 311 22.79 -7.46 -15.67
CA PRO A 311 23.16 -6.21 -16.34
C PRO A 311 23.23 -6.44 -17.85
N ALA A 312 22.63 -5.51 -18.62
CA ALA A 312 22.69 -5.56 -20.07
C ALA A 312 24.16 -5.63 -20.51
N ALA A 313 24.50 -6.66 -21.28
CA ALA A 313 25.85 -6.85 -21.78
C ALA A 313 26.31 -5.59 -22.53
N ALA A 314 27.48 -5.07 -22.15
CA ALA A 314 28.09 -3.95 -22.83
C ALA A 314 28.23 -4.24 -24.34
N PRO A 315 27.97 -3.27 -25.23
CA PRO A 315 28.21 -3.46 -26.65
C PRO A 315 29.70 -3.76 -26.86
N THR A 316 30.00 -4.94 -27.40
CA THR A 316 31.35 -5.31 -27.83
C THR A 316 31.83 -4.34 -28.91
N PRO A 317 33.12 -3.94 -28.89
CA PRO A 317 33.69 -2.96 -29.83
C PRO A 317 33.70 -3.44 -31.29
#